data_AF-A0A0F9J7U5-F1
#
_entry.id   AF-A0A0F9J7U5-F1
#
_cell.length_a   1.000
_cell.length_b   1.000
_cell.length_c   1.000
_cell.angle_alpha   90.00
_cell.angle_beta   90.00
_cell.angle_gamma   90.00
#
_symmetry.space_group_name_H-M   'P 1'
#
loop_
_entity.id
_entity.type
_entity.pdbx_description
1 polymer ?
#
loop_
_entity_poly.entity_id
_entity_poly.type
_entity_poly.pdbx_seq_one_letter_code
_entity_poly.pdbx_strand_id
1 'polypeptide(L)'
;MEYSNLIDLKLLFVELDCVIIKIHSHFPNYYEASDIDIITINKTKLINDILDFFKGKNFNINVIEVDNHFHVDLYPLSDPTKLNLKLDIINTFDVYKKFKVEPDYISKVIANAVTTTIEDIKIPKLEDDLVIRYFEYIEYPHKLKHLEYINKYSRHNYNFIKTVNQYSDINKDGKMDKRFDVFMIWGNGIQHKYEIIKILREKKEIEILTIHKIIINDVEEFIKKTYTCDTVPWEHLIAKSKYLLKAPKVVYFILVVNHNVHERYFDDGEFRHIQCAYIKEIKEEIRNLYNPRREDGSRTDEHAIHATDYESQVDYLLQTFNLNPKESYLNQFVNKLEVPFYLSYITNYCIKNINIDGIYAYILEQGPVKLENTPHFKYVNGEKQQYENYIEKHLGIELTNDHTPKSYDNLIEKFDYQGYNESIQLIIVQNYTNPFIYLEERLNVELGLLENAKLTILNANKGVYNPDKLWKFQLDGFSKERSKKEIVFWANESIKDITERIKCVKIDLQKKRLMWTEEKINWCHTKYQIIDGVHRICILKKEDIKNIKVAVIKPND
;
A
#
# COMPACT_ATOMS: atom_id res chain seq x y z
N MET A 1 -18.36 46.10 -16.82
CA MET A 1 -19.27 46.45 -15.71
C MET A 1 -18.71 47.69 -15.06
N GLU A 2 -19.55 48.67 -14.73
CA GLU A 2 -19.12 49.84 -13.97
C GLU A 2 -19.03 49.48 -12.48
N TYR A 3 -18.05 50.03 -11.78
CA TYR A 3 -17.96 49.89 -10.33
C TYR A 3 -19.03 50.73 -9.66
N SER A 4 -19.61 50.24 -8.57
CA SER A 4 -20.63 50.98 -7.86
C SER A 4 -20.03 52.12 -7.04
N ASN A 5 -19.05 51.80 -6.18
CA ASN A 5 -18.26 52.77 -5.41
C ASN A 5 -19.08 53.86 -4.68
N LEU A 6 -20.33 53.55 -4.31
CA LEU A 6 -21.16 54.46 -3.50
C LEU A 6 -20.64 54.58 -2.06
N ILE A 7 -19.65 53.74 -1.71
CA ILE A 7 -19.04 53.62 -0.39
C ILE A 7 -17.52 53.70 -0.60
N ASP A 8 -16.86 54.57 0.14
CA ASP A 8 -15.40 54.54 0.25
C ASP A 8 -14.99 53.39 1.17
N LEU A 9 -14.74 52.21 0.57
CA LEU A 9 -14.36 51.01 1.33
C LEU A 9 -13.03 51.19 2.04
N LYS A 10 -12.12 52.01 1.51
CA LYS A 10 -10.84 52.27 2.17
C LYS A 10 -11.08 52.99 3.48
N LEU A 11 -11.86 54.08 3.45
CA LEU A 11 -12.18 54.82 4.66
C LEU A 11 -12.91 53.95 5.68
N LEU A 12 -13.86 53.12 5.21
CA LEU A 12 -14.57 52.17 6.07
C LEU A 12 -13.59 51.23 6.80
N PHE A 13 -12.75 50.51 6.07
CA PHE A 13 -11.95 49.44 6.67
C PHE A 13 -10.71 49.89 7.44
N VAL A 14 -10.22 51.10 7.21
CA VAL A 14 -9.10 51.67 8.01
C VAL A 14 -9.54 51.92 9.46
N GLU A 15 -10.81 52.25 9.70
CA GLU A 15 -11.34 52.56 11.03
C GLU A 15 -11.82 51.31 11.79
N LEU A 16 -12.04 50.19 11.10
CA LEU A 16 -12.58 48.97 11.68
C LEU A 16 -11.49 48.03 12.20
N ASP A 17 -11.68 47.49 13.41
CA ASP A 17 -10.80 46.45 13.96
C ASP A 17 -11.18 45.06 13.41
N CYS A 18 -10.77 44.82 12.16
CA CYS A 18 -11.10 43.61 11.43
C CYS A 18 -10.02 43.20 10.43
N VAL A 19 -10.20 42.03 9.83
CA VAL A 19 -9.35 41.48 8.77
C VAL A 19 -10.21 41.10 7.58
N ILE A 20 -9.93 41.64 6.40
CA ILE A 20 -10.70 41.33 5.20
C ILE A 20 -10.17 40.05 4.56
N ILE A 21 -11.03 39.03 4.43
CA ILE A 21 -10.68 37.84 3.67
C ILE A 21 -10.85 38.18 2.19
N LYS A 22 -9.78 37.98 1.42
CA LYS A 22 -9.77 38.11 -0.05
C LYS A 22 -10.14 39.52 -0.56
N ILE A 23 -9.11 40.32 -0.77
CA ILE A 23 -9.23 41.57 -1.52
C ILE A 23 -9.36 41.26 -3.02
N HIS A 24 -10.43 41.73 -3.67
CA HIS A 24 -10.58 41.62 -5.12
C HIS A 24 -9.44 42.38 -5.81
N SER A 25 -9.01 41.94 -7.00
CA SER A 25 -7.96 42.63 -7.79
C SER A 25 -8.29 44.08 -8.19
N HIS A 26 -9.49 44.56 -7.86
CA HIS A 26 -9.97 45.91 -8.18
C HIS A 26 -10.31 46.72 -6.94
N PHE A 27 -10.13 46.15 -5.74
CA PHE A 27 -10.30 46.86 -4.48
C PHE A 27 -9.46 48.16 -4.47
N PRO A 28 -9.96 49.27 -3.90
CA PRO A 28 -11.19 49.39 -3.10
C PRO A 28 -12.46 49.50 -3.94
N ASN A 29 -12.36 49.38 -5.26
CA ASN A 29 -13.55 49.35 -6.11
C ASN A 29 -14.29 48.03 -5.98
N TYR A 30 -15.62 48.12 -6.02
CA TYR A 30 -16.50 46.95 -5.95
C TYR A 30 -17.66 47.09 -6.94
N TYR A 31 -18.17 45.95 -7.39
CA TYR A 31 -19.37 45.89 -8.20
C TYR A 31 -20.61 45.88 -7.31
N GLU A 32 -21.74 46.27 -7.87
CA GLU A 32 -23.01 46.12 -7.16
C GLU A 32 -23.27 44.66 -6.76
N ALA A 33 -23.88 44.47 -5.59
CA ALA A 33 -24.07 43.18 -4.93
C ALA A 33 -22.77 42.40 -4.68
N SER A 34 -21.63 43.11 -4.54
CA SER A 34 -20.39 42.47 -4.07
C SER A 34 -20.54 41.98 -2.64
N ASP A 35 -19.84 40.89 -2.35
CA ASP A 35 -19.78 40.25 -1.03
C ASP A 35 -18.35 40.38 -0.50
N ILE A 36 -18.22 40.79 0.76
CA ILE A 36 -16.92 40.96 1.44
C ILE A 36 -16.96 40.20 2.77
N ASP A 37 -16.14 39.16 2.86
CA ASP A 37 -15.93 38.37 4.07
C ASP A 37 -14.94 39.07 5.02
N ILE A 38 -15.32 39.22 6.29
CA ILE A 38 -14.56 39.94 7.32
C ILE A 38 -14.42 39.09 8.58
N ILE A 39 -13.20 38.99 9.10
CA ILE A 39 -12.91 38.34 10.38
C ILE A 39 -12.79 39.37 11.50
N THR A 40 -13.41 39.09 12.65
CA THR A 40 -13.28 39.90 13.87
C THR A 40 -13.39 39.07 15.15
N ILE A 41 -12.77 39.54 16.24
CA ILE A 41 -12.98 38.97 17.59
C ILE A 41 -14.33 39.42 18.18
N ASN A 42 -14.75 40.67 17.92
CA ASN A 42 -15.92 41.27 18.54
C ASN A 42 -16.94 41.73 17.49
N LYS A 43 -17.78 40.80 17.06
CA LYS A 43 -18.82 41.07 16.04
C LYS A 43 -19.78 42.18 16.42
N THR A 44 -20.22 42.26 17.68
CA THR A 44 -21.18 43.28 18.13
C THR A 44 -20.58 44.68 18.04
N LYS A 45 -19.32 44.84 18.46
CA LYS A 45 -18.60 46.11 18.30
C LYS A 45 -18.44 46.45 16.82
N LEU A 46 -17.99 45.50 15.99
CA LEU A 46 -17.81 45.73 14.56
C LEU A 46 -19.11 46.17 13.87
N ILE A 47 -20.25 45.54 14.17
CA ILE A 47 -21.56 45.92 13.63
C ILE A 47 -21.93 47.34 14.04
N ASN A 48 -21.73 47.71 15.32
CA ASN A 48 -22.00 49.07 15.78
C ASN A 48 -21.11 50.10 15.08
N ASP A 49 -19.82 49.80 14.94
CA ASP A 49 -18.86 50.66 14.24
C ASP A 49 -19.28 50.85 12.76
N ILE A 50 -19.77 49.80 12.09
CA ILE A 50 -20.32 49.87 10.72
C ILE A 50 -21.60 50.74 10.69
N LEU A 51 -22.55 50.51 11.60
CA LEU A 51 -23.79 51.28 11.66
C LEU A 51 -23.53 52.77 11.91
N ASP A 52 -22.57 53.09 12.78
CA ASP A 52 -22.14 54.46 13.07
C ASP A 52 -21.46 55.10 11.86
N PHE A 53 -20.62 54.36 11.12
CA PHE A 53 -20.01 54.85 9.86
C PHE A 53 -21.04 55.24 8.81
N PHE A 54 -22.19 54.55 8.77
CA PHE A 54 -23.27 54.83 7.83
C PHE A 54 -24.37 55.76 8.38
N LYS A 55 -24.26 56.21 9.63
CA LYS A 55 -25.22 57.13 10.22
C LYS A 55 -25.28 58.45 9.44
N GLY A 56 -26.47 58.78 8.93
CA GLY A 56 -26.68 59.97 8.10
C GLY A 56 -26.22 59.83 6.64
N LYS A 57 -25.78 58.64 6.20
CA LYS A 57 -25.53 58.32 4.79
C LYS A 57 -26.80 57.79 4.12
N ASN A 58 -26.85 57.86 2.79
CA ASN A 58 -28.02 57.49 1.99
C ASN A 58 -28.17 55.96 1.79
N PHE A 59 -28.13 55.20 2.86
CA PHE A 59 -28.30 53.74 2.85
C PHE A 59 -29.37 53.29 3.85
N ASN A 60 -30.18 52.32 3.45
CA ASN A 60 -30.91 51.46 4.35
C ASN A 60 -30.03 50.24 4.67
N ILE A 61 -29.90 49.92 5.96
CA ILE A 61 -29.00 48.87 6.44
C ILE A 61 -29.83 47.77 7.07
N ASN A 62 -29.62 46.55 6.63
CA ASN A 62 -30.27 45.38 7.21
C ASN A 62 -29.21 44.47 7.84
N VAL A 63 -29.36 44.15 9.12
CA VAL A 63 -28.47 43.23 9.83
C VAL A 63 -29.21 41.90 9.99
N ILE A 64 -28.68 40.85 9.38
CA ILE A 64 -29.30 39.53 9.35
C ILE A 64 -28.39 38.55 10.09
N GLU A 65 -28.95 37.76 11.00
CA GLU A 65 -28.25 36.64 11.63
C GLU A 65 -28.75 35.32 11.04
N VAL A 66 -27.83 34.52 10.49
CA VAL A 66 -28.11 33.18 9.94
C VAL A 66 -27.06 32.22 10.46
N ASP A 67 -27.46 31.18 11.19
CA ASP A 67 -26.56 30.15 11.72
C ASP A 67 -25.34 30.73 12.47
N ASN A 68 -25.52 31.74 13.32
CA ASN A 68 -24.46 32.48 14.04
C ASN A 68 -23.52 33.35 13.17
N HIS A 69 -23.73 33.39 11.85
CA HIS A 69 -23.11 34.37 10.95
C HIS A 69 -23.96 35.63 10.88
N PHE A 70 -23.29 36.78 10.80
CA PHE A 70 -23.95 38.08 10.68
C PHE A 70 -23.66 38.66 9.30
N HIS A 71 -24.70 39.07 8.60
CA HIS A 71 -24.58 39.78 7.34
C HIS A 71 -25.05 41.22 7.56
N VAL A 72 -24.29 42.19 7.04
CA VAL A 72 -24.72 43.58 6.97
C VAL A 72 -24.96 43.92 5.50
N ASP A 73 -26.24 43.99 5.13
CA ASP A 73 -26.68 44.28 3.78
C ASP A 73 -26.95 45.79 3.64
N LEU A 74 -26.35 46.41 2.63
CA LEU A 74 -26.45 47.84 2.36
C LEU A 74 -27.26 48.08 1.09
N TYR A 75 -28.37 48.81 1.24
CA TYR A 75 -29.28 49.16 0.13
C TYR A 75 -29.30 50.68 -0.05
N PRO A 76 -29.01 51.24 -1.23
CA PRO A 76 -29.05 52.68 -1.45
C PRO A 76 -30.48 53.20 -1.27
N LEU A 77 -30.68 54.35 -0.62
CA LEU A 77 -32.03 54.92 -0.48
C LEU A 77 -32.68 55.30 -1.82
N SER A 78 -31.86 55.51 -2.86
CA SER A 78 -32.34 55.74 -4.23
C SER A 78 -32.96 54.51 -4.88
N ASP A 79 -32.59 53.30 -4.42
CA ASP A 79 -33.15 52.02 -4.87
C ASP A 79 -33.07 50.98 -3.72
N PRO A 80 -34.05 50.99 -2.80
CA PRO A 80 -34.00 50.15 -1.60
C PRO A 80 -34.21 48.67 -1.89
N THR A 81 -34.48 48.29 -3.15
CA THR A 81 -34.68 46.89 -3.56
C THR A 81 -33.39 46.22 -4.03
N LYS A 82 -32.35 47.01 -4.28
CA LYS A 82 -31.13 46.56 -4.93
C LYS A 82 -29.97 46.55 -3.95
N LEU A 83 -29.48 45.35 -3.64
CA LEU A 83 -28.34 45.16 -2.76
C LEU A 83 -27.11 45.80 -3.37
N ASN A 84 -26.50 46.74 -2.66
CA ASN A 84 -25.29 47.40 -3.12
C ASN A 84 -24.03 46.66 -2.69
N LEU A 85 -23.96 46.32 -1.41
CA LEU A 85 -22.83 45.64 -0.80
C LEU A 85 -23.33 44.77 0.36
N LYS A 86 -22.75 43.58 0.49
CA LYS A 86 -22.96 42.67 1.61
C LYS A 86 -21.64 42.46 2.33
N LEU A 87 -21.68 42.52 3.66
CA LEU A 87 -20.53 42.28 4.53
C LEU A 87 -20.81 41.04 5.38
N ASP A 88 -20.05 39.97 5.15
CA ASP A 88 -20.15 38.71 5.89
C ASP A 88 -19.20 38.74 7.08
N ILE A 89 -19.75 38.80 8.28
CA ILE A 89 -19.00 38.92 9.53
C ILE A 89 -18.79 37.54 10.15
N ILE A 90 -17.53 37.13 10.18
CA ILE A 90 -17.07 35.84 10.71
C ILE A 90 -16.33 36.09 12.02
N ASN A 91 -16.89 35.58 13.13
CA ASN A 91 -16.25 35.63 14.44
C ASN A 91 -15.98 34.24 15.04
N THR A 92 -16.42 33.18 14.35
CA THR A 92 -16.17 31.78 14.67
C THR A 92 -16.34 30.94 13.39
N PHE A 93 -15.78 29.73 13.38
CA PHE A 93 -15.98 28.73 12.34
C PHE A 93 -16.87 27.56 12.79
N ASP A 94 -17.61 27.73 13.90
CA ASP A 94 -18.51 26.70 14.47
C ASP A 94 -19.67 26.29 13.54
N VAL A 95 -19.88 27.01 12.44
CA VAL A 95 -20.91 26.69 11.44
C VAL A 95 -20.55 25.49 10.57
N TYR A 96 -19.27 25.13 10.51
CA TYR A 96 -18.83 23.99 9.73
C TYR A 96 -19.32 22.69 10.36
N LYS A 97 -19.94 21.85 9.54
CA LYS A 97 -20.62 20.63 10.01
C LYS A 97 -19.75 19.39 9.83
N LYS A 98 -18.77 19.43 8.93
CA LYS A 98 -17.91 18.28 8.61
C LYS A 98 -16.70 18.13 9.50
N PHE A 99 -16.30 19.19 10.21
CA PHE A 99 -15.16 19.25 11.10
C PHE A 99 -15.34 20.43 12.07
N LYS A 100 -14.66 20.38 13.20
CA LYS A 100 -14.56 21.45 14.19
C LYS A 100 -13.27 22.24 13.99
N VAL A 101 -13.36 23.54 14.24
CA VAL A 101 -12.23 24.47 14.28
C VAL A 101 -12.07 24.96 15.72
N GLU A 102 -10.84 24.98 16.21
CA GLU A 102 -10.54 25.49 17.55
C GLU A 102 -10.85 27.01 17.60
N PRO A 103 -11.62 27.49 18.61
CA PRO A 103 -12.05 28.89 18.68
C PRO A 103 -10.91 29.93 18.61
N ASP A 104 -9.73 29.57 19.14
CA ASP A 104 -8.54 30.43 19.16
C ASP A 104 -7.97 30.72 17.75
N TYR A 105 -8.42 30.00 16.72
CA TYR A 105 -7.93 30.21 15.36
C TYR A 105 -8.23 31.63 14.84
N ILE A 106 -9.40 32.19 15.16
CA ILE A 106 -9.76 33.57 14.76
C ILE A 106 -8.79 34.58 15.37
N SER A 107 -8.47 34.42 16.65
CA SER A 107 -7.48 35.26 17.35
C SER A 107 -6.10 35.18 16.69
N LYS A 108 -5.68 33.99 16.24
CA LYS A 108 -4.44 33.80 15.48
C LYS A 108 -4.47 34.58 14.15
N VAL A 109 -5.54 34.45 13.36
CA VAL A 109 -5.65 35.12 12.06
C VAL A 109 -5.53 36.64 12.22
N ILE A 110 -6.19 37.21 13.23
CA ILE A 110 -6.13 38.65 13.52
C ILE A 110 -4.74 39.07 13.99
N ALA A 111 -4.12 38.31 14.90
CA ALA A 111 -2.78 38.60 15.39
C ALA A 111 -1.70 38.52 14.29
N ASN A 112 -1.90 37.65 13.30
CA ASN A 112 -0.97 37.44 12.18
C ASN A 112 -1.31 38.28 10.94
N ALA A 113 -2.36 39.09 10.98
CA ALA A 113 -2.79 39.86 9.82
C ALA A 113 -1.67 40.76 9.30
N VAL A 114 -1.56 40.85 7.98
CA VAL A 114 -0.59 41.71 7.31
C VAL A 114 -1.32 42.92 6.74
N THR A 115 -0.70 44.09 6.87
CA THR A 115 -1.21 45.33 6.27
C THR A 115 -0.81 45.40 4.80
N THR A 116 -1.77 45.68 3.92
CA THR A 116 -1.50 45.86 2.50
C THR A 116 -0.73 47.16 2.24
N THR A 117 0.20 47.14 1.30
CA THR A 117 1.05 48.31 0.97
C THR A 117 0.29 49.43 0.27
N ILE A 118 -0.87 49.15 -0.30
CA ILE A 118 -1.60 50.11 -1.14
C ILE A 118 -2.61 50.89 -0.29
N GLU A 119 -3.11 50.33 0.82
CA GLU A 119 -4.36 50.82 1.42
C GLU A 119 -4.44 50.77 2.95
N ASP A 120 -3.38 50.39 3.66
CA ASP A 120 -3.35 50.26 5.13
C ASP A 120 -4.43 49.34 5.72
N ILE A 121 -4.95 48.42 4.90
CA ILE A 121 -5.98 47.45 5.28
C ILE A 121 -5.33 46.15 5.71
N LYS A 122 -5.88 45.54 6.76
CA LYS A 122 -5.45 44.23 7.28
C LYS A 122 -6.08 43.09 6.48
N ILE A 123 -5.24 42.16 6.01
CA ILE A 123 -5.64 40.90 5.38
C ILE A 123 -4.98 39.71 6.09
N PRO A 124 -5.50 38.48 5.96
CA PRO A 124 -4.82 37.31 6.49
C PRO A 124 -3.45 37.16 5.85
N LYS A 125 -2.47 36.72 6.64
CA LYS A 125 -1.21 36.22 6.08
C LYS A 125 -1.52 35.08 5.11
N LEU A 126 -0.71 34.91 4.06
CA LEU A 126 -0.94 33.88 3.04
C LEU A 126 -1.18 32.47 3.63
N GLU A 127 -0.46 32.10 4.68
CA GLU A 127 -0.65 30.83 5.39
C GLU A 127 -2.08 30.69 5.95
N ASP A 128 -2.60 31.75 6.58
CA ASP A 128 -3.93 31.76 7.18
C ASP A 128 -5.02 31.84 6.09
N ASP A 129 -4.82 32.59 5.00
CA ASP A 129 -5.71 32.58 3.84
C ASP A 129 -5.82 31.17 3.21
N LEU A 130 -4.70 30.44 3.13
CA LEU A 130 -4.70 29.05 2.65
C LEU A 130 -5.51 28.11 3.56
N VAL A 131 -5.37 28.23 4.88
CA VAL A 131 -6.12 27.44 5.85
C VAL A 131 -7.61 27.73 5.77
N ILE A 132 -8.01 29.00 5.73
CA ILE A 132 -9.42 29.41 5.60
C ILE A 132 -10.02 28.81 4.33
N ARG A 133 -9.33 28.93 3.19
CA ARG A 133 -9.79 28.35 1.91
C ARG A 133 -9.88 26.84 1.95
N TYR A 134 -8.96 26.18 2.67
CA TYR A 134 -8.98 24.73 2.84
C TYR A 134 -10.20 24.31 3.66
N PHE A 135 -10.45 24.98 4.78
CA PHE A 135 -11.65 24.78 5.60
C PHE A 135 -12.94 24.96 4.78
N GLU A 136 -13.05 26.04 4.01
CA GLU A 136 -14.19 26.27 3.13
C GLU A 136 -14.36 25.18 2.06
N TYR A 137 -13.27 24.68 1.49
CA TYR A 137 -13.33 23.61 0.48
C TYR A 137 -13.77 22.28 1.09
N ILE A 138 -13.27 21.91 2.27
CA ILE A 138 -13.70 20.70 2.97
C ILE A 138 -15.19 20.78 3.30
N GLU A 139 -15.65 21.92 3.82
CA GLU A 139 -17.06 22.15 4.11
C GLU A 139 -17.91 22.16 2.82
N TYR A 140 -17.43 22.84 1.77
CA TYR A 140 -18.14 23.06 0.51
C TYR A 140 -17.33 22.63 -0.74
N PRO A 141 -17.22 21.32 -1.03
CA PRO A 141 -16.36 20.80 -2.11
C PRO A 141 -16.68 21.29 -3.52
N HIS A 142 -17.89 21.82 -3.75
CA HIS A 142 -18.28 22.42 -5.03
C HIS A 142 -17.55 23.76 -5.30
N LYS A 143 -16.93 24.39 -4.30
CA LYS A 143 -16.16 25.63 -4.45
C LYS A 143 -14.72 25.35 -4.96
N LEU A 144 -14.58 24.73 -6.14
CA LEU A 144 -13.30 24.29 -6.72
C LEU A 144 -12.21 25.39 -6.80
N LYS A 145 -12.62 26.65 -6.95
CA LYS A 145 -11.72 27.82 -6.94
C LYS A 145 -10.81 27.91 -5.71
N HIS A 146 -11.25 27.42 -4.53
CA HIS A 146 -10.41 27.40 -3.34
C HIS A 146 -9.31 26.35 -3.46
N LEU A 147 -9.64 25.15 -3.95
CA LEU A 147 -8.66 24.11 -4.21
C LEU A 147 -7.63 24.54 -5.26
N GLU A 148 -8.07 25.19 -6.34
CA GLU A 148 -7.17 25.75 -7.36
C GLU A 148 -6.21 26.78 -6.78
N TYR A 149 -6.73 27.69 -5.93
CA TYR A 149 -5.91 28.67 -5.23
C TYR A 149 -4.91 27.99 -4.29
N ILE A 150 -5.35 27.01 -3.49
CA ILE A 150 -4.48 26.25 -2.60
C ILE A 150 -3.36 25.60 -3.40
N ASN A 151 -3.69 24.87 -4.46
CA ASN A 151 -2.70 24.21 -5.33
C ASN A 151 -1.69 25.19 -5.95
N LYS A 152 -2.12 26.41 -6.26
CA LYS A 152 -1.26 27.46 -6.82
C LYS A 152 -0.25 28.00 -5.80
N TYR A 153 -0.66 28.19 -4.54
CA TYR A 153 0.14 28.90 -3.54
C TYR A 153 0.73 27.99 -2.43
N SER A 154 0.25 26.75 -2.28
CA SER A 154 0.71 25.81 -1.23
C SER A 154 2.11 25.24 -1.46
N ARG A 155 2.56 25.15 -2.73
CA ARG A 155 3.88 24.60 -3.11
C ARG A 155 5.07 25.29 -2.41
N HIS A 156 4.86 26.49 -1.89
CA HIS A 156 5.88 27.28 -1.21
C HIS A 156 5.57 27.52 0.28
N ASN A 157 4.52 26.91 0.83
CA ASN A 157 4.06 27.21 2.17
C ASN A 157 3.54 25.98 2.93
N TYR A 158 4.43 25.04 3.24
CA TYR A 158 4.08 23.82 4.00
C TYR A 158 3.50 24.09 5.41
N ASN A 159 3.64 25.30 5.95
CA ASN A 159 3.15 25.66 7.28
C ASN A 159 1.62 25.67 7.37
N PHE A 160 0.89 25.86 6.27
CA PHE A 160 -0.57 25.93 6.34
C PHE A 160 -1.19 24.59 6.77
N ILE A 161 -0.63 23.45 6.34
CA ILE A 161 -1.07 22.10 6.78
C ILE A 161 -0.87 21.94 8.30
N LYS A 162 0.27 22.41 8.82
CA LYS A 162 0.52 22.40 10.26
C LYS A 162 -0.55 23.22 11.00
N THR A 163 -0.91 24.40 10.49
CA THR A 163 -1.98 25.22 11.06
C THR A 163 -3.35 24.53 10.97
N VAL A 164 -3.69 23.90 9.85
CA VAL A 164 -4.92 23.08 9.71
C VAL A 164 -4.97 22.01 10.81
N ASN A 165 -3.88 21.27 11.00
CA ASN A 165 -3.80 20.20 12.00
C ASN A 165 -3.86 20.72 13.44
N GLN A 166 -3.29 21.91 13.69
CA GLN A 166 -3.28 22.53 15.01
C GLN A 166 -4.67 23.05 15.41
N TYR A 167 -5.43 23.60 14.46
CA TYR A 167 -6.66 24.35 14.73
C TYR A 167 -7.92 23.67 14.20
N SER A 168 -7.88 22.42 13.77
CA SER A 168 -9.08 21.68 13.37
C SER A 168 -9.01 20.20 13.70
N ASP A 169 -10.17 19.54 13.64
CA ASP A 169 -10.28 18.09 13.76
C ASP A 169 -10.39 17.36 12.41
N ILE A 170 -10.16 18.05 11.28
CA ILE A 170 -10.21 17.48 9.92
C ILE A 170 -9.39 16.18 9.80
N ASN A 171 -8.32 16.07 10.59
CA ASN A 171 -7.42 14.93 10.64
C ASN A 171 -7.45 14.15 11.97
N LYS A 172 -8.38 14.45 12.90
CA LYS A 172 -8.49 13.78 14.21
C LYS A 172 -9.37 12.51 14.17
N ASP A 173 -10.23 12.34 13.15
CA ASP A 173 -11.14 11.18 12.99
C ASP A 173 -10.48 9.92 12.35
N GLY A 174 -9.15 9.81 12.38
CA GLY A 174 -8.49 8.52 12.13
C GLY A 174 -8.39 8.05 10.67
N LYS A 175 -8.65 8.91 9.68
CA LYS A 175 -7.87 8.81 8.44
C LYS A 175 -6.52 9.48 8.68
N MET A 176 -5.71 8.81 9.51
CA MET A 176 -4.33 9.21 9.74
C MET A 176 -3.66 9.39 8.38
N ASP A 177 -3.01 10.53 8.17
CA ASP A 177 -2.00 10.64 7.13
C ASP A 177 -1.06 9.46 7.33
N LYS A 178 -1.15 8.48 6.43
CA LYS A 178 -0.20 7.39 6.40
C LYS A 178 1.03 7.93 5.66
N ARG A 179 2.21 7.67 6.20
CA ARG A 179 3.46 7.96 5.49
C ARG A 179 4.24 6.68 5.31
N PHE A 180 5.10 6.67 4.30
CA PHE A 180 6.06 5.59 4.16
C PHE A 180 7.29 5.86 5.01
N ASP A 181 7.84 4.81 5.58
CA ASP A 181 9.11 4.83 6.31
C ASP A 181 9.95 3.62 5.91
N VAL A 182 11.26 3.76 6.06
CA VAL A 182 12.22 2.67 5.81
C VAL A 182 12.97 2.38 7.09
N PHE A 183 13.07 1.09 7.42
CA PHE A 183 14.01 0.57 8.41
C PHE A 183 15.12 -0.21 7.68
N MET A 184 16.37 0.01 8.08
CA MET A 184 17.53 -0.74 7.61
C MET A 184 18.19 -1.46 8.76
N ILE A 185 18.20 -2.80 8.72
CA ILE A 185 18.95 -3.64 9.66
C ILE A 185 20.38 -3.74 9.13
N TRP A 186 21.32 -3.18 9.89
CA TRP A 186 22.74 -3.21 9.55
C TRP A 186 23.35 -4.58 9.77
N GLY A 187 24.56 -4.80 9.25
CA GLY A 187 25.30 -6.04 9.45
C GLY A 187 25.41 -6.46 10.92
N ASN A 188 25.57 -5.51 11.85
CA ASN A 188 25.63 -5.79 13.29
C ASN A 188 24.29 -6.28 13.87
N GLY A 189 23.16 -5.92 13.26
CA GLY A 189 21.82 -6.37 13.68
C GLY A 189 21.37 -7.66 13.01
N ILE A 190 22.14 -8.20 12.06
CA ILE A 190 21.69 -9.27 11.15
C ILE A 190 21.31 -10.58 11.87
N GLN A 191 22.02 -10.90 12.94
CA GLN A 191 21.77 -12.08 13.77
C GLN A 191 20.44 -11.99 14.54
N HIS A 192 19.87 -10.79 14.65
CA HIS A 192 18.61 -10.49 15.33
C HIS A 192 17.50 -10.07 14.35
N LYS A 193 17.67 -10.35 13.04
CA LYS A 193 16.77 -9.79 12.01
C LYS A 193 15.31 -10.18 12.21
N TYR A 194 15.02 -11.42 12.63
CA TYR A 194 13.65 -11.89 12.82
C TYR A 194 13.00 -11.26 14.05
N GLU A 195 13.76 -11.06 15.11
CA GLU A 195 13.32 -10.41 16.33
C GLU A 195 13.04 -8.93 16.09
N ILE A 196 13.90 -8.26 15.32
CA ILE A 196 13.71 -6.87 14.91
C ILE A 196 12.45 -6.74 14.04
N ILE A 197 12.30 -7.57 13.00
CA ILE A 197 11.10 -7.59 12.16
C ILE A 197 9.85 -7.90 12.99
N LYS A 198 9.96 -8.78 13.99
CA LYS A 198 8.87 -9.09 14.93
C LYS A 198 8.46 -7.85 15.73
N ILE A 199 9.40 -7.07 16.27
CA ILE A 199 9.08 -5.82 16.98
C ILE A 199 8.29 -4.88 16.07
N LEU A 200 8.75 -4.68 14.82
CA LEU A 200 8.04 -3.83 13.85
C LEU A 200 6.61 -4.32 13.62
N ARG A 201 6.41 -5.63 13.44
CA ARG A 201 5.08 -6.24 13.24
C ARG A 201 4.15 -6.09 14.45
N GLU A 202 4.70 -6.10 15.66
CA GLU A 202 3.90 -5.97 16.89
C GLU A 202 3.41 -4.53 17.12
N LYS A 203 3.93 -3.56 16.38
CA LYS A 203 3.41 -2.19 16.35
C LYS A 203 2.17 -2.12 15.46
N LYS A 204 0.99 -1.97 16.07
CA LYS A 204 -0.31 -1.90 15.36
C LYS A 204 -0.37 -0.86 14.24
N GLU A 205 0.39 0.21 14.40
CA GLU A 205 0.42 1.35 13.47
C GLU A 205 1.49 1.21 12.38
N ILE A 206 2.20 0.08 12.33
CA ILE A 206 3.22 -0.21 11.33
C ILE A 206 2.77 -1.41 10.49
N GLU A 207 2.67 -1.21 9.19
CA GLU A 207 2.44 -2.28 8.20
C GLU A 207 3.73 -2.52 7.42
N ILE A 208 4.25 -3.75 7.42
CA ILE A 208 5.42 -4.10 6.61
C ILE A 208 4.96 -4.41 5.19
N LEU A 209 5.42 -3.62 4.22
CA LEU A 209 5.06 -3.80 2.81
C LEU A 209 6.03 -4.75 2.09
N THR A 210 7.32 -4.51 2.27
CA THR A 210 8.36 -5.31 1.60
C THR A 210 9.66 -5.30 2.40
N ILE A 211 10.45 -6.33 2.18
CA ILE A 211 11.75 -6.62 2.77
C ILE A 211 12.68 -6.96 1.61
N HIS A 212 13.80 -6.26 1.51
CA HIS A 212 14.84 -6.49 0.52
C HIS A 212 16.18 -6.72 1.22
N LYS A 213 16.91 -7.73 0.78
CA LYS A 213 18.27 -8.04 1.22
C LYS A 213 19.24 -7.43 0.22
N ILE A 214 20.00 -6.44 0.67
CA ILE A 214 20.97 -5.72 -0.15
C ILE A 214 22.37 -6.19 0.24
N ILE A 215 23.13 -6.68 -0.74
CA ILE A 215 24.55 -7.02 -0.56
C ILE A 215 25.37 -5.77 -0.86
N ILE A 216 26.26 -5.41 0.06
CA ILE A 216 27.06 -4.19 -0.03
C ILE A 216 28.43 -4.52 -0.63
N ASN A 217 28.67 -4.04 -1.84
CA ASN A 217 29.97 -4.21 -2.50
C ASN A 217 30.99 -3.16 -2.00
N ASP A 218 30.56 -1.90 -1.91
CA ASP A 218 31.32 -0.77 -1.39
C ASP A 218 30.58 -0.15 -0.20
N VAL A 219 31.15 -0.29 0.99
CA VAL A 219 30.54 0.18 2.24
C VAL A 219 30.60 1.71 2.34
N GLU A 220 31.66 2.35 1.85
CA GLU A 220 31.81 3.81 1.93
C GLU A 220 30.82 4.49 1.00
N GLU A 221 30.70 3.99 -0.24
CA GLU A 221 29.72 4.48 -1.20
C GLU A 221 28.29 4.25 -0.68
N PHE A 222 28.02 3.08 -0.09
CA PHE A 222 26.71 2.78 0.50
C PHE A 222 26.34 3.74 1.63
N ILE A 223 27.27 4.01 2.56
CA ILE A 223 27.06 4.97 3.66
C ILE A 223 26.81 6.35 3.07
N LYS A 224 27.65 6.78 2.11
CA LYS A 224 27.48 8.09 1.46
C LYS A 224 26.10 8.24 0.86
N LYS A 225 25.71 7.28 0.05
CA LYS A 225 24.38 7.22 -0.57
C LYS A 225 23.28 7.28 0.49
N THR A 226 23.33 6.43 1.51
CA THR A 226 22.31 6.38 2.58
C THR A 226 22.11 7.70 3.31
N TYR A 227 23.21 8.36 3.69
CA TYR A 227 23.19 9.54 4.54
C TYR A 227 23.27 10.87 3.77
N THR A 228 23.16 10.86 2.43
CA THR A 228 23.22 12.10 1.62
C THR A 228 22.09 13.08 1.95
N CYS A 229 20.93 12.56 2.37
CA CYS A 229 19.79 13.39 2.76
C CYS A 229 19.82 13.82 4.24
N ASP A 230 20.84 13.43 5.01
CA ASP A 230 20.95 13.87 6.39
C ASP A 230 21.49 15.29 6.46
N THR A 231 20.94 16.09 7.35
CA THR A 231 21.36 17.49 7.57
C THR A 231 22.63 17.60 8.42
N VAL A 232 23.17 16.48 8.88
CA VAL A 232 24.36 16.40 9.74
C VAL A 232 25.64 16.51 8.89
N PRO A 233 26.68 17.23 9.33
CA PRO A 233 27.92 17.33 8.58
C PRO A 233 28.55 15.95 8.29
N TRP A 234 29.06 15.79 7.07
CA TRP A 234 29.57 14.52 6.54
C TRP A 234 30.66 13.87 7.39
N GLU A 235 31.53 14.67 8.00
CA GLU A 235 32.62 14.21 8.86
C GLU A 235 32.10 13.49 10.12
N HIS A 236 31.01 13.99 10.71
CA HIS A 236 30.34 13.35 11.83
C HIS A 236 29.67 12.04 11.43
N LEU A 237 29.10 11.98 10.23
CA LEU A 237 28.47 10.78 9.70
C LEU A 237 29.48 9.67 9.42
N ILE A 238 30.65 9.99 8.85
CA ILE A 238 31.74 9.02 8.66
C ILE A 238 32.21 8.47 10.01
N ALA A 239 32.46 9.35 10.98
CA ALA A 239 32.93 8.93 12.30
C ALA A 239 31.94 7.96 12.97
N LYS A 240 30.64 8.29 12.92
CA LYS A 240 29.57 7.43 13.46
C LYS A 240 29.38 6.14 12.68
N SER A 241 29.70 6.09 11.38
CA SER A 241 29.44 4.94 10.53
C SER A 241 30.65 4.02 10.31
N LYS A 242 31.82 4.37 10.87
CA LYS A 242 33.09 3.64 10.66
C LYS A 242 33.02 2.17 11.08
N TYR A 243 32.18 1.82 12.05
CA TYR A 243 32.00 0.43 12.49
C TYR A 243 31.43 -0.47 11.38
N LEU A 244 30.67 0.09 10.43
CA LEU A 244 30.07 -0.66 9.33
C LEU A 244 31.11 -1.27 8.39
N LEU A 245 32.34 -0.73 8.34
CA LEU A 245 33.45 -1.31 7.57
C LEU A 245 33.85 -2.71 8.04
N LYS A 246 33.58 -3.02 9.32
CA LYS A 246 33.87 -4.33 9.93
C LYS A 246 32.62 -5.21 10.07
N ALA A 247 31.44 -4.62 9.94
CA ALA A 247 30.18 -5.34 10.02
C ALA A 247 29.98 -6.25 8.79
N PRO A 248 29.12 -7.28 8.89
CA PRO A 248 28.65 -8.01 7.73
C PRO A 248 28.15 -7.07 6.62
N LYS A 249 28.62 -7.30 5.38
CA LYS A 249 28.31 -6.46 4.21
C LYS A 249 26.93 -6.75 3.61
N VAL A 250 25.92 -6.77 4.47
CA VAL A 250 24.53 -7.05 4.12
C VAL A 250 23.62 -6.14 4.94
N VAL A 251 22.57 -5.64 4.29
CA VAL A 251 21.52 -4.84 4.92
C VAL A 251 20.17 -5.44 4.54
N TYR A 252 19.24 -5.49 5.50
CA TYR A 252 17.83 -5.71 5.19
C TYR A 252 17.11 -4.37 5.20
N PHE A 253 16.64 -3.96 4.02
CA PHE A 253 15.81 -2.79 3.78
C PHE A 253 14.34 -3.20 3.95
N ILE A 254 13.63 -2.55 4.85
CA ILE A 254 12.24 -2.85 5.19
C ILE A 254 11.42 -1.61 4.94
N LEU A 255 10.56 -1.64 3.94
CA LEU A 255 9.61 -0.57 3.67
C LEU A 255 8.34 -0.82 4.48
N VAL A 256 7.87 0.21 5.17
CA VAL A 256 6.66 0.15 5.97
C VAL A 256 5.70 1.30 5.65
N VAL A 257 4.43 1.10 5.92
CA VAL A 257 3.45 2.17 6.12
C VAL A 257 3.37 2.47 7.61
N ASN A 258 3.52 3.73 7.96
CA ASN A 258 3.31 4.25 9.30
C ASN A 258 1.96 4.99 9.35
N HIS A 259 1.02 4.43 10.10
CA HIS A 259 -0.31 4.99 10.34
C HIS A 259 -0.35 5.94 11.54
N ASN A 260 0.77 6.17 12.23
CA ASN A 260 0.86 7.02 13.41
C ASN A 260 1.95 8.08 13.21
N VAL A 261 1.64 9.06 12.39
CA VAL A 261 2.58 10.13 11.99
C VAL A 261 2.65 11.21 13.07
N HIS A 262 3.81 11.32 13.72
CA HIS A 262 4.09 12.30 14.78
C HIS A 262 5.32 13.15 14.45
N GLU A 263 5.24 13.99 13.43
CA GLU A 263 6.37 14.85 13.03
C GLU A 263 6.63 15.95 14.05
N ARG A 264 7.88 16.05 14.52
CA ARG A 264 8.34 17.06 15.47
C ARG A 264 9.75 17.49 15.12
N TYR A 265 10.12 18.71 15.53
CA TYR A 265 11.51 19.14 15.48
C TYR A 265 12.29 18.49 16.63
N PHE A 266 13.46 17.97 16.31
CA PHE A 266 14.43 17.47 17.27
C PHE A 266 15.72 18.28 17.18
N ASP A 267 16.48 18.28 18.27
CA ASP A 267 17.75 19.01 18.46
C ASP A 267 17.63 20.55 18.33
N ASP A 268 18.75 21.24 18.57
CA ASP A 268 18.84 22.70 18.60
C ASP A 268 19.85 23.23 17.56
N GLY A 269 19.71 24.51 17.20
CA GLY A 269 20.65 25.20 16.31
C GLY A 269 20.73 24.59 14.91
N GLU A 270 21.94 24.42 14.38
CA GLU A 270 22.20 23.86 13.05
C GLU A 270 21.84 22.37 12.93
N PHE A 271 21.66 21.67 14.05
CA PHE A 271 21.27 20.27 14.07
C PHE A 271 19.75 20.07 14.09
N ARG A 272 18.97 21.15 14.17
CA ARG A 272 17.51 21.08 14.26
C ARG A 272 16.91 20.52 12.98
N HIS A 273 16.20 19.39 13.08
CA HIS A 273 15.58 18.71 11.93
C HIS A 273 14.20 18.14 12.28
N ILE A 274 13.37 17.87 11.26
CA ILE A 274 12.06 17.23 11.42
C ILE A 274 12.25 15.71 11.41
N GLN A 275 11.64 15.02 12.36
CA GLN A 275 11.61 13.56 12.43
C GLN A 275 10.26 13.08 12.97
N CYS A 276 9.79 11.89 12.56
CA CYS A 276 8.67 11.24 13.23
C CYS A 276 9.07 10.66 14.58
N ALA A 277 8.46 11.18 15.65
CA ALA A 277 8.71 10.75 17.02
C ALA A 277 8.41 9.25 17.22
N TYR A 278 7.39 8.71 16.55
CA TYR A 278 7.00 7.30 16.67
C TYR A 278 8.06 6.36 16.05
N ILE A 279 8.54 6.68 14.85
CA ILE A 279 9.63 5.93 14.20
C ILE A 279 10.93 6.03 15.01
N LYS A 280 11.22 7.21 15.58
CA LYS A 280 12.36 7.40 16.47
C LYS A 280 12.28 6.51 17.72
N GLU A 281 11.11 6.42 18.34
CA GLU A 281 10.87 5.57 19.52
C GLU A 281 11.15 4.10 19.20
N ILE A 282 10.57 3.58 18.11
CA ILE A 282 10.80 2.20 17.64
C ILE A 282 12.28 1.95 17.37
N LYS A 283 12.95 2.91 16.69
CA LYS A 283 14.40 2.86 16.40
C LYS A 283 15.22 2.75 17.68
N GLU A 284 14.91 3.55 18.72
CA GLU A 284 15.64 3.51 19.99
C GLU A 284 15.33 2.26 20.83
N GLU A 285 14.10 1.75 20.82
CA GLU A 285 13.74 0.47 21.44
C GLU A 285 14.59 -0.67 20.88
N ILE A 286 14.65 -0.78 19.55
CA ILE A 286 15.44 -1.80 18.86
C ILE A 286 16.94 -1.64 19.17
N ARG A 287 17.46 -0.41 19.16
CA ARG A 287 18.87 -0.15 19.52
C ARG A 287 19.19 -0.52 20.95
N ASN A 288 18.28 -0.27 21.89
CA ASN A 288 18.46 -0.66 23.27
C ASN A 288 18.53 -2.17 23.44
N LEU A 289 17.80 -2.93 22.63
CA LEU A 289 17.82 -4.39 22.70
C LEU A 289 19.03 -5.00 21.98
N TYR A 290 19.40 -4.48 20.82
CA TYR A 290 20.27 -5.20 19.88
C TYR A 290 21.56 -4.48 19.47
N ASN A 291 21.80 -3.25 19.88
CA ASN A 291 23.14 -2.69 19.71
C ASN A 291 24.14 -3.49 20.57
N PRO A 292 25.39 -3.65 20.10
CA PRO A 292 26.47 -4.17 20.92
C PRO A 292 26.60 -3.39 22.23
N ARG A 293 27.07 -4.09 23.27
CA ARG A 293 27.32 -3.51 24.59
C ARG A 293 28.81 -3.41 24.84
N ARG A 294 29.24 -2.36 25.54
CA ARG A 294 30.59 -2.26 26.11
C ARG A 294 30.71 -3.19 27.32
N GLU A 295 31.93 -3.35 27.83
CA GLU A 295 32.21 -4.20 28.98
C GLU A 295 31.44 -3.79 30.25
N ASP A 296 31.14 -2.49 30.39
CA ASP A 296 30.34 -1.94 31.49
C ASP A 296 28.81 -2.12 31.30
N GLY A 297 28.38 -2.80 30.24
CA GLY A 297 26.98 -3.01 29.87
C GLY A 297 26.32 -1.82 29.18
N SER A 298 27.01 -0.68 29.03
CA SER A 298 26.49 0.48 28.31
C SER A 298 26.35 0.19 26.81
N ARG A 299 25.36 0.85 26.18
CA ARG A 299 25.08 0.70 24.75
C ARG A 299 26.19 1.36 23.92
N THR A 300 26.67 0.69 22.88
CA THR A 300 27.58 1.31 21.91
C THR A 300 26.82 2.16 20.89
N ASP A 301 27.55 3.01 20.18
CA ASP A 301 27.05 3.75 19.01
C ASP A 301 27.07 2.89 17.72
N GLU A 302 27.38 1.60 17.84
CA GLU A 302 27.36 0.66 16.72
C GLU A 302 25.93 0.20 16.46
N HIS A 303 25.18 1.01 15.72
CA HIS A 303 23.75 0.80 15.54
C HIS A 303 23.42 -0.52 14.83
N ALA A 304 22.51 -1.31 15.41
CA ALA A 304 21.91 -2.47 14.76
C ALA A 304 20.87 -2.08 13.69
N ILE A 305 20.26 -0.90 13.82
CA ILE A 305 19.20 -0.40 12.93
C ILE A 305 19.32 1.10 12.64
N HIS A 306 18.92 1.48 11.43
CA HIS A 306 18.63 2.85 11.02
C HIS A 306 17.18 2.95 10.54
N ALA A 307 16.57 4.13 10.65
CA ALA A 307 15.25 4.40 10.08
C ALA A 307 15.18 5.84 9.59
N THR A 308 14.41 6.06 8.53
CA THR A 308 14.17 7.38 7.93
C THR A 308 13.56 8.36 8.93
N ASP A 309 13.94 9.62 8.81
CA ASP A 309 13.44 10.67 9.69
C ASP A 309 12.15 11.29 9.11
N TYR A 310 12.10 11.47 7.79
CA TYR A 310 10.99 12.05 7.06
C TYR A 310 10.75 11.32 5.72
N GLU A 311 9.52 11.40 5.21
CA GLU A 311 9.05 10.55 4.11
C GLU A 311 9.81 10.76 2.79
N SER A 312 10.26 11.97 2.46
CA SER A 312 11.01 12.19 1.21
C SER A 312 12.39 11.50 1.18
N GLN A 313 12.93 11.07 2.34
CA GLN A 313 14.11 10.20 2.36
C GLN A 313 13.79 8.81 1.79
N VAL A 314 12.55 8.33 1.93
CA VAL A 314 12.12 7.02 1.41
C VAL A 314 12.26 6.98 -0.11
N ASP A 315 11.76 8.00 -0.81
CA ASP A 315 11.84 8.08 -2.27
C ASP A 315 13.29 8.07 -2.76
N TYR A 316 14.14 8.85 -2.09
CA TYR A 316 15.56 8.91 -2.38
C TYR A 316 16.26 7.56 -2.14
N LEU A 317 15.98 6.87 -1.03
CA LEU A 317 16.59 5.59 -0.73
C LEU A 317 16.12 4.48 -1.69
N LEU A 318 14.83 4.45 -2.03
CA LEU A 318 14.31 3.52 -3.03
C LEU A 318 15.01 3.70 -4.37
N GLN A 319 15.13 4.94 -4.86
CA GLN A 319 15.85 5.24 -6.10
C GLN A 319 17.33 4.85 -6.01
N THR A 320 17.98 5.19 -4.89
CA THR A 320 19.40 4.93 -4.64
C THR A 320 19.73 3.44 -4.68
N PHE A 321 18.82 2.60 -4.20
CA PHE A 321 18.98 1.14 -4.19
C PHE A 321 18.32 0.44 -5.38
N ASN A 322 17.90 1.20 -6.39
CA ASN A 322 17.25 0.69 -7.60
C ASN A 322 16.02 -0.20 -7.27
N LEU A 323 15.25 0.22 -6.28
CA LEU A 323 13.98 -0.37 -5.88
C LEU A 323 12.83 0.40 -6.54
N ASN A 324 11.67 -0.23 -6.64
CA ASN A 324 10.50 0.42 -7.22
C ASN A 324 10.03 1.60 -6.34
N PRO A 325 9.28 2.58 -6.89
CA PRO A 325 8.66 3.65 -6.11
C PRO A 325 7.72 3.12 -5.03
N LYS A 326 7.54 3.86 -3.93
CA LYS A 326 6.76 3.41 -2.75
C LYS A 326 5.31 3.03 -3.09
N GLU A 327 4.68 3.74 -4.03
CA GLU A 327 3.31 3.48 -4.47
C GLU A 327 3.16 2.12 -5.16
N SER A 328 4.24 1.60 -5.74
CA SER A 328 4.22 0.29 -6.42
C SER A 328 4.16 -0.90 -5.47
N TYR A 329 4.31 -0.68 -4.16
CA TYR A 329 4.17 -1.72 -3.13
C TYR A 329 2.79 -1.75 -2.49
N LEU A 330 1.87 -0.89 -2.94
CA LEU A 330 0.48 -0.92 -2.50
C LEU A 330 -0.32 -1.94 -3.30
N ASN A 331 -1.17 -2.70 -2.61
CA ASN A 331 -2.13 -3.58 -3.26
C ASN A 331 -3.08 -2.76 -4.14
N GLN A 332 -3.55 -3.38 -5.22
CA GLN A 332 -4.48 -2.78 -6.17
C GLN A 332 -5.83 -3.47 -6.08
N PHE A 333 -6.89 -2.79 -6.52
CA PHE A 333 -8.22 -3.39 -6.61
C PHE A 333 -8.63 -3.58 -8.06
N VAL A 334 -8.92 -4.82 -8.44
CA VAL A 334 -9.41 -5.20 -9.78
C VAL A 334 -10.79 -5.81 -9.58
N ASN A 335 -11.86 -5.14 -10.03
CA ASN A 335 -13.24 -5.62 -9.89
C ASN A 335 -13.56 -6.18 -8.48
N LYS A 336 -13.16 -5.45 -7.42
CA LYS A 336 -13.30 -5.81 -5.98
C LYS A 336 -12.36 -6.90 -5.44
N LEU A 337 -11.56 -7.55 -6.28
CA LEU A 337 -10.48 -8.41 -5.82
C LEU A 337 -9.30 -7.51 -5.41
N GLU A 338 -8.83 -7.69 -4.19
CA GLU A 338 -7.55 -7.13 -3.77
C GLU A 338 -6.42 -7.96 -4.38
N VAL A 339 -5.61 -7.32 -5.22
CA VAL A 339 -4.50 -7.92 -5.94
C VAL A 339 -3.20 -7.45 -5.30
N PRO A 340 -2.35 -8.38 -4.81
CA PRO A 340 -1.06 -8.02 -4.25
C PRO A 340 -0.20 -7.24 -5.25
N PHE A 341 0.58 -6.28 -4.74
CA PHE A 341 1.34 -5.34 -5.58
C PHE A 341 2.27 -6.00 -6.62
N TYR A 342 2.85 -7.16 -6.29
CA TYR A 342 3.74 -7.93 -7.16
C TYR A 342 2.99 -8.67 -8.30
N LEU A 343 1.66 -8.59 -8.33
CA LEU A 343 0.78 -9.11 -9.38
C LEU A 343 0.02 -8.01 -10.13
N SER A 344 0.57 -6.79 -10.16
CA SER A 344 -0.04 -5.59 -10.77
C SER A 344 -0.37 -5.68 -12.28
N TYR A 345 0.00 -6.77 -12.96
CA TYR A 345 -0.37 -7.02 -14.36
C TYR A 345 -1.75 -7.69 -14.53
N ILE A 346 -2.41 -8.11 -13.45
CA ILE A 346 -3.72 -8.76 -13.53
C ILE A 346 -4.78 -7.71 -13.86
N THR A 347 -5.33 -7.78 -15.07
CA THR A 347 -6.41 -6.89 -15.52
C THR A 347 -7.78 -7.58 -15.51
N ASN A 348 -7.79 -8.92 -15.56
CA ASN A 348 -9.01 -9.70 -15.62
C ASN A 348 -8.83 -11.06 -14.92
N TYR A 349 -9.89 -11.53 -14.30
CA TYR A 349 -9.95 -12.83 -13.64
C TYR A 349 -11.37 -13.39 -13.73
N CYS A 350 -11.52 -14.69 -13.46
CA CYS A 350 -12.82 -15.29 -13.21
C CYS A 350 -12.79 -16.04 -11.88
N ILE A 351 -13.89 -16.00 -11.16
CA ILE A 351 -14.02 -16.76 -9.91
C ILE A 351 -14.44 -18.19 -10.26
N LYS A 352 -13.72 -19.18 -9.75
CA LYS A 352 -14.08 -20.60 -9.87
C LYS A 352 -14.09 -21.27 -8.51
N ASN A 353 -14.96 -22.25 -8.35
CA ASN A 353 -14.89 -23.19 -7.24
C ASN A 353 -14.05 -24.40 -7.70
N ILE A 354 -12.95 -24.68 -7.01
CA ILE A 354 -12.01 -25.73 -7.41
C ILE A 354 -11.67 -26.64 -6.24
N ASN A 355 -11.35 -27.91 -6.56
CA ASN A 355 -10.87 -28.85 -5.57
C ASN A 355 -9.41 -28.54 -5.21
N ILE A 356 -9.12 -28.42 -3.92
CA ILE A 356 -7.81 -28.05 -3.37
C ILE A 356 -6.70 -29.05 -3.73
N ASP A 357 -7.04 -30.33 -3.93
CA ASP A 357 -6.10 -31.39 -4.28
C ASP A 357 -5.60 -31.29 -5.72
N GLY A 358 -6.32 -30.54 -6.57
CA GLY A 358 -5.93 -30.26 -7.95
C GLY A 358 -4.95 -29.08 -8.09
N ILE A 359 -4.51 -28.49 -6.98
CA ILE A 359 -3.73 -27.26 -6.95
C ILE A 359 -2.27 -27.56 -6.62
N TYR A 360 -1.37 -26.90 -7.34
CA TYR A 360 0.08 -26.99 -7.18
C TYR A 360 0.64 -25.65 -6.70
N ALA A 361 1.70 -25.69 -5.91
CA ALA A 361 2.49 -24.53 -5.53
C ALA A 361 3.86 -24.59 -6.22
N TYR A 362 4.39 -23.44 -6.61
CA TYR A 362 5.78 -23.35 -7.06
C TYR A 362 6.68 -23.07 -5.87
N ILE A 363 7.64 -23.95 -5.62
CA ILE A 363 8.65 -23.77 -4.58
C ILE A 363 9.96 -23.45 -5.27
N LEU A 364 10.64 -22.38 -4.83
CA LEU A 364 11.93 -21.98 -5.39
C LEU A 364 12.89 -23.17 -5.39
N GLU A 365 13.64 -23.34 -6.49
CA GLU A 365 14.58 -24.44 -6.76
C GLU A 365 13.97 -25.85 -6.91
N GLN A 366 12.75 -26.10 -6.45
CA GLN A 366 12.05 -27.38 -6.61
C GLN A 366 11.04 -27.36 -7.76
N GLY A 367 10.57 -26.16 -8.09
CA GLY A 367 9.52 -25.93 -9.07
C GLY A 367 8.13 -26.34 -8.56
N PRO A 368 7.25 -26.79 -9.46
CA PRO A 368 5.86 -27.10 -9.16
C PRO A 368 5.71 -28.39 -8.36
N VAL A 369 5.13 -28.31 -7.16
CA VAL A 369 4.87 -29.47 -6.29
C VAL A 369 3.44 -29.46 -5.77
N LYS A 370 2.94 -30.64 -5.38
CA LYS A 370 1.66 -30.74 -4.66
C LYS A 370 1.76 -30.05 -3.30
N LEU A 371 0.63 -29.54 -2.81
CA LEU A 371 0.57 -28.80 -1.54
C LEU A 371 1.20 -29.56 -0.37
N GLU A 372 0.96 -30.87 -0.26
CA GLU A 372 1.47 -31.74 0.81
C GLU A 372 2.99 -31.77 0.89
N ASN A 373 3.65 -31.54 -0.25
CA ASN A 373 5.10 -31.59 -0.35
C ASN A 373 5.76 -30.23 -0.11
N THR A 374 4.98 -29.16 0.01
CA THR A 374 5.51 -27.82 0.24
C THR A 374 6.06 -27.67 1.66
N PRO A 375 7.11 -26.87 1.88
CA PRO A 375 7.53 -26.50 3.23
C PRO A 375 6.40 -25.78 4.00
N HIS A 376 5.54 -25.04 3.29
CA HIS A 376 4.40 -24.32 3.84
C HIS A 376 3.36 -25.24 4.50
N PHE A 377 3.00 -26.34 3.84
CA PHE A 377 2.04 -27.30 4.38
C PHE A 377 2.63 -28.12 5.52
N LYS A 378 3.91 -28.49 5.42
CA LYS A 378 4.63 -29.16 6.51
C LYS A 378 4.69 -28.27 7.76
N TYR A 379 4.91 -26.96 7.58
CA TYR A 379 4.92 -26.00 8.69
C TYR A 379 3.59 -25.97 9.45
N VAL A 380 2.44 -25.88 8.75
CA VAL A 380 1.13 -25.86 9.42
C VAL A 380 0.82 -27.17 10.15
N ASN A 381 1.44 -28.28 9.73
CA ASN A 381 1.36 -29.58 10.40
C ASN A 381 2.39 -29.77 11.53
N GLY A 382 3.18 -28.74 11.86
CA GLY A 382 4.13 -28.74 12.98
C GLY A 382 5.59 -29.03 12.59
N GLU A 383 5.86 -29.40 11.33
CA GLU A 383 7.23 -29.60 10.83
C GLU A 383 7.87 -28.26 10.43
N LYS A 384 8.32 -27.48 11.42
CA LYS A 384 8.71 -26.08 11.20
C LYS A 384 10.00 -25.88 10.39
N GLN A 385 11.01 -26.73 10.60
CA GLN A 385 12.38 -26.52 10.13
C GLN A 385 12.53 -26.29 8.62
N GLN A 386 11.75 -27.00 7.79
CA GLN A 386 11.88 -26.90 6.33
C GLN A 386 11.46 -25.53 5.80
N TYR A 387 10.41 -24.95 6.39
CA TYR A 387 9.97 -23.61 6.05
C TYR A 387 10.90 -22.55 6.61
N GLU A 388 11.40 -22.71 7.83
CA GLU A 388 12.39 -21.79 8.41
C GLU A 388 13.65 -21.71 7.54
N ASN A 389 14.17 -22.85 7.10
CA ASN A 389 15.31 -22.91 6.18
C ASN A 389 15.00 -22.28 4.81
N TYR A 390 13.79 -22.51 4.29
CA TYR A 390 13.32 -21.93 3.04
C TYR A 390 13.26 -20.40 3.12
N ILE A 391 12.69 -19.85 4.19
CA ILE A 391 12.63 -18.41 4.43
C ILE A 391 14.02 -17.82 4.65
N GLU A 392 14.87 -18.45 5.47
CA GLU A 392 16.24 -17.96 5.71
C GLU A 392 17.06 -17.82 4.42
N LYS A 393 16.85 -18.73 3.48
CA LYS A 393 17.54 -18.75 2.21
C LYS A 393 17.07 -17.65 1.26
N HIS A 394 15.77 -17.38 1.20
CA HIS A 394 15.15 -16.59 0.13
C HIS A 394 14.57 -15.22 0.56
N LEU A 395 14.44 -14.97 1.87
CA LEU A 395 13.88 -13.72 2.39
C LEU A 395 14.74 -12.52 1.96
N GLY A 396 14.07 -11.52 1.39
CA GLY A 396 14.69 -10.31 0.87
C GLY A 396 15.32 -10.46 -0.51
N ILE A 397 15.36 -11.66 -1.09
CA ILE A 397 15.89 -11.91 -2.44
C ILE A 397 14.73 -12.20 -3.38
N GLU A 398 14.23 -13.44 -3.39
CA GLU A 398 13.07 -13.82 -4.18
C GLU A 398 11.76 -13.67 -3.40
N LEU A 399 11.81 -13.75 -2.07
CA LEU A 399 10.67 -13.57 -1.18
C LEU A 399 10.77 -12.23 -0.47
N THR A 400 10.05 -11.24 -0.97
CA THR A 400 10.16 -9.86 -0.45
C THR A 400 9.04 -9.46 0.49
N ASN A 401 7.91 -10.19 0.55
CA ASN A 401 6.87 -9.90 1.55
C ASN A 401 7.28 -10.44 2.93
N ASP A 402 6.51 -10.05 3.96
CA ASP A 402 6.66 -10.59 5.30
C ASP A 402 6.16 -12.04 5.43
N HIS A 403 7.00 -12.96 4.95
CA HIS A 403 6.81 -14.41 5.04
C HIS A 403 7.58 -15.03 6.21
N THR A 404 7.94 -14.26 7.24
CA THR A 404 8.67 -14.83 8.39
C THR A 404 7.86 -15.93 9.10
N PRO A 405 8.52 -16.89 9.79
CA PRO A 405 7.82 -17.93 10.56
C PRO A 405 6.77 -17.36 11.53
N LYS A 406 7.10 -16.26 12.21
CA LYS A 406 6.17 -15.60 13.13
C LYS A 406 4.98 -14.95 12.42
N SER A 407 5.18 -14.39 11.22
CA SER A 407 4.08 -13.91 10.38
C SER A 407 3.13 -15.07 10.01
N TYR A 408 3.69 -16.23 9.67
CA TYR A 408 2.88 -17.41 9.35
C TYR A 408 2.13 -17.97 10.57
N ASP A 409 2.78 -18.07 11.73
CA ASP A 409 2.11 -18.44 12.99
C ASP A 409 0.91 -17.52 13.29
N ASN A 410 1.10 -16.20 13.14
CA ASN A 410 0.03 -15.22 13.34
C ASN A 410 -1.12 -15.40 12.33
N LEU A 411 -0.80 -15.73 11.08
CA LEU A 411 -1.80 -16.03 10.05
C LEU A 411 -2.58 -17.31 10.41
N ILE A 412 -1.91 -18.38 10.82
CA ILE A 412 -2.56 -19.63 11.24
C ILE A 412 -3.55 -19.38 12.39
N GLU A 413 -3.17 -18.55 13.36
CA GLU A 413 -4.02 -18.23 14.52
C GLU A 413 -5.26 -17.39 14.16
N LYS A 414 -5.10 -16.44 13.22
CA LYS A 414 -6.13 -15.43 12.93
C LYS A 414 -6.97 -15.71 11.68
N PHE A 415 -6.56 -16.66 10.85
CA PHE A 415 -7.21 -16.89 9.57
C PHE A 415 -8.58 -17.57 9.74
N ASP A 416 -9.63 -16.84 9.38
CA ASP A 416 -10.99 -17.38 9.31
C ASP A 416 -11.18 -18.25 8.07
N TYR A 417 -10.83 -19.53 8.22
CA TYR A 417 -11.01 -20.52 7.17
C TYR A 417 -12.48 -20.86 6.89
N GLN A 418 -13.40 -20.61 7.82
CA GLN A 418 -14.83 -20.90 7.65
C GLN A 418 -15.49 -19.85 6.75
N GLY A 419 -15.17 -18.58 6.97
CA GLY A 419 -15.64 -17.45 6.16
C GLY A 419 -14.91 -17.26 4.82
N TYR A 420 -13.86 -18.04 4.52
CA TYR A 420 -12.99 -17.81 3.36
C TYR A 420 -13.74 -17.66 2.02
N ASN A 421 -14.76 -18.49 1.76
CA ASN A 421 -15.52 -18.46 0.51
C ASN A 421 -16.40 -17.20 0.34
N GLU A 422 -16.47 -16.34 1.35
CA GLU A 422 -17.13 -15.04 1.34
C GLU A 422 -16.14 -13.87 1.33
N SER A 423 -14.83 -14.16 1.40
CA SER A 423 -13.76 -13.16 1.44
C SER A 423 -13.55 -12.47 0.09
N ILE A 424 -13.15 -11.19 0.16
CA ILE A 424 -12.68 -10.41 -0.99
C ILE A 424 -11.21 -10.71 -1.35
N GLN A 425 -10.45 -11.31 -0.43
CA GLN A 425 -9.06 -11.70 -0.63
C GLN A 425 -8.99 -13.17 -1.06
N LEU A 426 -9.34 -13.45 -2.31
CA LEU A 426 -9.28 -14.81 -2.84
C LEU A 426 -7.82 -15.26 -3.08
N ILE A 427 -7.56 -16.57 -2.96
CA ILE A 427 -6.36 -17.20 -3.49
C ILE A 427 -6.34 -17.01 -5.00
N ILE A 428 -5.20 -16.58 -5.53
CA ILE A 428 -5.02 -16.28 -6.96
C ILE A 428 -4.26 -17.43 -7.60
N VAL A 429 -4.83 -17.98 -8.67
CA VAL A 429 -4.26 -19.11 -9.42
C VAL A 429 -4.23 -18.81 -10.92
N GLN A 430 -3.34 -19.50 -11.64
CA GLN A 430 -3.39 -19.61 -13.10
C GLN A 430 -3.68 -21.03 -13.56
N ASN A 431 -4.21 -21.14 -14.77
CA ASN A 431 -4.23 -22.42 -15.47
C ASN A 431 -2.80 -22.91 -15.67
N TYR A 432 -2.57 -24.14 -15.28
CA TYR A 432 -1.25 -24.75 -15.31
C TYR A 432 -1.24 -25.93 -16.28
N THR A 433 -0.56 -25.74 -17.40
CA THR A 433 -0.26 -26.79 -18.38
C THR A 433 1.23 -27.09 -18.36
N ASN A 434 1.68 -27.93 -17.42
CA ASN A 434 3.03 -28.48 -17.50
C ASN A 434 3.01 -29.82 -18.24
N PRO A 435 3.65 -29.91 -19.42
CA PRO A 435 3.66 -31.12 -20.23
C PRO A 435 4.35 -32.31 -19.55
N PHE A 436 5.30 -32.10 -18.64
CA PHE A 436 6.03 -33.17 -17.95
C PHE A 436 5.21 -33.85 -16.84
N ILE A 437 4.51 -33.07 -16.02
CA ILE A 437 3.59 -33.64 -15.00
C ILE A 437 2.42 -34.35 -15.69
N TYR A 438 1.99 -33.83 -16.83
CA TYR A 438 0.99 -34.49 -17.68
C TYR A 438 1.48 -35.84 -18.20
N LEU A 439 2.75 -35.94 -18.62
CA LEU A 439 3.38 -37.20 -19.06
C LEU A 439 3.56 -38.20 -17.91
N GLU A 440 4.00 -37.77 -16.73
CA GLU A 440 4.24 -38.64 -15.58
C GLU A 440 2.93 -39.26 -15.05
N GLU A 441 1.88 -38.46 -14.90
CA GLU A 441 0.57 -38.99 -14.49
C GLU A 441 -0.07 -39.86 -15.56
N ARG A 442 0.10 -39.51 -16.84
CA ARG A 442 -0.33 -40.38 -17.94
C ARG A 442 0.37 -41.73 -17.89
N LEU A 443 1.68 -41.75 -17.65
CA LEU A 443 2.43 -42.99 -17.46
C LEU A 443 1.89 -43.79 -16.27
N ASN A 444 1.60 -43.13 -15.14
CA ASN A 444 1.06 -43.81 -13.95
C ASN A 444 -0.35 -44.38 -14.17
N VAL A 445 -1.22 -43.66 -14.89
CA VAL A 445 -2.56 -44.15 -15.27
C VAL A 445 -2.46 -45.30 -16.27
N GLU A 446 -1.62 -45.19 -17.29
CA GLU A 446 -1.39 -46.24 -18.29
C GLU A 446 -0.77 -47.49 -17.63
N LEU A 447 0.17 -47.33 -16.70
CA LEU A 447 0.75 -48.42 -15.91
C LEU A 447 -0.28 -49.07 -14.98
N GLY A 448 -1.12 -48.30 -14.29
CA GLY A 448 -2.20 -48.83 -13.46
C GLY A 448 -3.27 -49.57 -14.26
N LEU A 449 -3.60 -49.10 -15.47
CA LEU A 449 -4.48 -49.80 -16.40
C LEU A 449 -3.83 -51.09 -16.93
N LEU A 450 -2.53 -51.08 -17.20
CA LEU A 450 -1.76 -52.27 -17.60
C LEU A 450 -1.68 -53.31 -16.48
N GLU A 451 -1.50 -52.89 -15.23
CA GLU A 451 -1.53 -53.78 -14.07
C GLU A 451 -2.92 -54.37 -13.83
N ASN A 452 -3.97 -53.57 -13.93
CA ASN A 452 -5.35 -54.05 -13.86
C ASN A 452 -5.71 -54.99 -15.02
N ALA A 453 -5.23 -54.72 -16.24
CA ALA A 453 -5.39 -55.61 -17.37
C ALA A 453 -4.61 -56.92 -17.16
N LYS A 454 -3.39 -56.87 -16.62
CA LYS A 454 -2.62 -58.05 -16.21
C LYS A 454 -3.36 -58.88 -15.17
N LEU A 455 -3.90 -58.24 -14.12
CA LEU A 455 -4.69 -58.88 -13.07
C LEU A 455 -5.98 -59.50 -13.62
N THR A 456 -6.64 -58.82 -14.54
CA THR A 456 -7.85 -59.32 -15.21
C THR A 456 -7.52 -60.52 -16.10
N ILE A 457 -6.41 -60.50 -16.84
CA ILE A 457 -5.93 -61.62 -17.66
C ILE A 457 -5.47 -62.80 -16.78
N LEU A 458 -4.76 -62.54 -15.68
CA LEU A 458 -4.34 -63.55 -14.71
C LEU A 458 -5.54 -64.21 -14.01
N ASN A 459 -6.57 -63.44 -13.69
CA ASN A 459 -7.80 -63.96 -13.09
C ASN A 459 -8.68 -64.70 -14.11
N ALA A 460 -8.70 -64.27 -15.38
CA ALA A 460 -9.37 -64.98 -16.48
C ALA A 460 -8.68 -66.33 -16.82
N ASN A 461 -7.37 -66.43 -16.60
CA ASN A 461 -6.57 -67.62 -16.90
C ASN A 461 -6.43 -68.62 -15.73
N LYS A 462 -7.19 -68.47 -14.64
CA LYS A 462 -7.26 -69.48 -13.57
C LYS A 462 -7.97 -70.78 -13.98
N GLY A 463 -8.49 -70.86 -15.20
CA GLY A 463 -8.99 -72.10 -15.79
C GLY A 463 -8.24 -72.40 -17.09
N VAL A 464 -7.21 -73.26 -16.99
CA VAL A 464 -6.53 -73.93 -18.12
C VAL A 464 -5.80 -72.97 -19.07
N TYR A 465 -4.46 -72.90 -19.00
CA TYR A 465 -3.57 -73.05 -20.17
C TYR A 465 -2.08 -72.94 -19.84
N ASN A 466 -1.28 -73.61 -20.68
CA ASN A 466 0.17 -73.82 -20.62
C ASN A 466 0.99 -72.50 -20.78
N PRO A 467 1.92 -72.18 -19.86
CA PRO A 467 2.73 -70.94 -19.87
C PRO A 467 3.69 -70.76 -21.05
N ASP A 468 4.05 -71.84 -21.76
CA ASP A 468 5.19 -71.83 -22.69
C ASP A 468 4.89 -71.30 -24.11
N LYS A 469 3.64 -70.87 -24.39
CA LYS A 469 3.22 -70.39 -25.72
C LYS A 469 2.93 -68.90 -25.83
N LEU A 470 3.11 -68.11 -24.75
CA LEU A 470 2.72 -66.69 -24.73
C LEU A 470 3.87 -65.67 -24.75
N TRP A 471 5.12 -66.11 -24.91
CA TRP A 471 6.26 -65.22 -25.04
C TRP A 471 6.79 -65.17 -26.48
N LYS A 472 5.95 -64.69 -27.39
CA LYS A 472 6.37 -64.21 -28.71
C LYS A 472 5.42 -63.13 -29.24
N PHE A 473 5.18 -62.10 -28.44
CA PHE A 473 4.84 -60.79 -28.97
C PHE A 473 6.12 -59.97 -28.98
N GLN A 474 6.70 -59.81 -30.17
CA GLN A 474 7.79 -58.88 -30.44
C GLN A 474 7.32 -57.46 -30.08
N LEU A 475 7.79 -56.97 -28.94
CA LEU A 475 8.08 -55.56 -28.74
C LEU A 475 9.45 -55.28 -29.38
N ASP A 476 9.51 -55.29 -30.71
CA ASP A 476 10.64 -54.68 -31.41
C ASP A 476 10.52 -53.17 -31.21
N GLY A 477 11.19 -52.66 -30.16
CA GLY A 477 11.35 -51.21 -29.96
C GLY A 477 11.50 -50.71 -28.52
N PHE A 478 11.19 -51.49 -27.49
CA PHE A 478 11.32 -51.04 -26.09
C PHE A 478 12.05 -52.08 -25.24
N SER A 479 13.39 -51.99 -25.22
CA SER A 479 14.18 -52.66 -24.21
C SER A 479 14.03 -51.92 -22.87
N LYS A 480 14.00 -52.69 -21.78
CA LYS A 480 13.88 -52.28 -20.38
C LYS A 480 15.03 -51.41 -19.84
N GLU A 481 15.92 -50.94 -20.70
CA GLU A 481 17.21 -50.35 -20.33
C GLU A 481 17.49 -48.99 -20.99
N ARG A 482 16.46 -48.27 -21.46
CA ARG A 482 16.65 -46.85 -21.79
C ARG A 482 16.58 -46.00 -20.54
N SER A 483 17.77 -45.71 -20.01
CA SER A 483 18.00 -44.78 -18.90
C SER A 483 17.26 -43.45 -19.10
N LYS A 484 16.84 -42.82 -17.99
CA LYS A 484 16.15 -41.51 -17.90
C LYS A 484 16.72 -40.36 -18.75
N LYS A 485 17.89 -40.52 -19.39
CA LYS A 485 18.56 -39.51 -20.22
C LYS A 485 18.03 -39.37 -21.66
N GLU A 486 17.44 -40.40 -22.27
CA GLU A 486 17.02 -40.31 -23.69
C GLU A 486 15.63 -39.70 -23.92
N ILE A 487 14.75 -39.69 -22.91
CA ILE A 487 13.41 -39.07 -23.01
C ILE A 487 13.52 -37.54 -23.14
N VAL A 488 14.63 -36.95 -22.66
CA VAL A 488 14.89 -35.51 -22.73
C VAL A 488 15.14 -35.03 -24.16
N PHE A 489 15.55 -35.90 -25.10
CA PHE A 489 15.88 -35.52 -26.47
C PHE A 489 14.69 -35.46 -27.45
N TRP A 490 13.54 -36.03 -27.10
CA TRP A 490 12.34 -36.06 -27.96
C TRP A 490 11.38 -34.87 -27.73
N ALA A 491 11.73 -33.92 -26.86
CA ALA A 491 10.87 -32.82 -26.43
C ALA A 491 11.10 -31.50 -27.19
N ASN A 492 11.75 -31.52 -28.34
CA ASN A 492 11.94 -30.34 -29.21
C ASN A 492 10.88 -30.20 -30.34
N GLU A 493 9.86 -31.06 -30.36
CA GLU A 493 8.73 -30.91 -31.30
C GLU A 493 7.61 -30.04 -30.70
N SER A 494 6.90 -29.32 -31.56
CA SER A 494 5.84 -28.41 -31.15
C SER A 494 4.67 -29.17 -30.48
N ILE A 495 4.02 -28.56 -29.48
CA ILE A 495 2.85 -29.11 -28.77
C ILE A 495 1.75 -29.56 -29.76
N LYS A 496 1.68 -28.93 -30.93
CA LYS A 496 0.72 -29.25 -31.99
C LYS A 496 0.93 -30.65 -32.58
N ASP A 497 2.18 -31.06 -32.76
CA ASP A 497 2.56 -32.35 -33.38
C ASP A 497 2.33 -33.55 -32.45
N ILE A 498 2.47 -33.33 -31.14
CA ILE A 498 2.21 -34.36 -30.12
C ILE A 498 0.70 -34.63 -30.00
N THR A 499 -0.13 -33.59 -30.08
CA THR A 499 -1.57 -33.69 -29.89
C THR A 499 -2.28 -34.40 -31.04
N GLU A 500 -1.77 -34.30 -32.27
CA GLU A 500 -2.33 -34.98 -33.45
C GLU A 500 -1.98 -36.48 -33.54
N ARG A 501 -0.95 -36.96 -32.84
CA ARG A 501 -0.41 -38.33 -33.01
C ARG A 501 -0.94 -39.38 -32.03
N ILE A 502 -1.69 -39.01 -31.00
CA ILE A 502 -2.11 -39.95 -29.96
C ILE A 502 -3.51 -40.50 -30.25
N LYS A 503 -3.56 -41.69 -30.87
CA LYS A 503 -4.79 -42.48 -31.05
C LYS A 503 -4.82 -43.64 -30.05
N CYS A 504 -5.91 -43.78 -29.29
CA CYS A 504 -6.10 -44.89 -28.35
C CYS A 504 -6.53 -46.17 -29.08
N VAL A 505 -6.00 -47.32 -28.64
CA VAL A 505 -6.41 -48.66 -29.10
C VAL A 505 -7.24 -49.32 -28.01
N LYS A 506 -8.52 -49.62 -28.30
CA LYS A 506 -9.34 -50.52 -27.48
C LYS A 506 -9.23 -51.94 -28.07
N ILE A 507 -8.89 -52.91 -27.24
CA ILE A 507 -8.89 -54.33 -27.63
C ILE A 507 -10.24 -54.93 -27.23
N ASP A 508 -11.09 -55.22 -28.22
CA ASP A 508 -12.28 -56.04 -28.04
C ASP A 508 -11.86 -57.52 -27.99
N LEU A 509 -11.84 -58.06 -26.78
CA LEU A 509 -11.41 -59.45 -26.50
C LEU A 509 -12.38 -60.49 -27.08
N GLN A 510 -13.63 -60.14 -27.41
CA GLN A 510 -14.60 -61.07 -27.99
C GLN A 510 -14.53 -61.14 -29.52
N LYS A 511 -14.03 -60.09 -30.19
CA LYS A 511 -14.03 -60.02 -31.67
C LYS A 511 -12.66 -60.10 -32.33
N LYS A 512 -11.54 -60.21 -31.59
CA LYS A 512 -10.16 -60.23 -32.14
C LYS A 512 -9.93 -59.17 -33.23
N ARG A 513 -10.53 -57.98 -33.09
CA ARG A 513 -10.32 -56.85 -33.99
C ARG A 513 -9.90 -55.63 -33.17
N LEU A 514 -8.81 -55.00 -33.60
CA LEU A 514 -8.48 -53.64 -33.18
C LEU A 514 -9.58 -52.72 -33.70
N MET A 515 -10.32 -52.08 -32.79
CA MET A 515 -11.20 -50.99 -33.16
C MET A 515 -10.57 -49.68 -32.78
N TRP A 516 -10.42 -48.81 -33.78
CA TRP A 516 -10.08 -47.42 -33.60
C TRP A 516 -11.35 -46.68 -33.23
N THR A 517 -11.47 -46.21 -32.00
CA THR A 517 -12.59 -45.36 -31.58
C THR A 517 -12.06 -43.96 -31.33
N GLU A 518 -12.55 -42.99 -32.10
CA GLU A 518 -12.45 -41.57 -31.75
C GLU A 518 -13.44 -41.28 -30.61
N GLU A 519 -13.12 -41.75 -29.40
CA GLU A 519 -13.74 -41.18 -28.21
C GLU A 519 -13.11 -39.79 -28.01
N LYS A 520 -13.90 -38.72 -28.17
CA LYS A 520 -13.57 -37.40 -27.62
C LYS A 520 -13.47 -37.57 -26.10
N ILE A 521 -12.28 -37.88 -25.62
CA ILE A 521 -12.05 -37.94 -24.18
C ILE A 521 -12.06 -36.49 -23.68
N ASN A 522 -13.14 -36.10 -23.01
CA ASN A 522 -13.23 -34.86 -22.25
C ASN A 522 -12.26 -34.94 -21.06
N TRP A 523 -10.98 -34.65 -21.29
CA TRP A 523 -9.97 -34.59 -20.23
C TRP A 523 -10.12 -33.28 -19.46
N CYS A 524 -10.98 -33.30 -18.45
CA CYS A 524 -11.34 -32.16 -17.61
C CYS A 524 -10.38 -31.95 -16.41
N HIS A 525 -9.08 -32.21 -16.57
CA HIS A 525 -8.11 -31.96 -15.49
C HIS A 525 -7.34 -30.67 -15.77
N THR A 526 -8.06 -29.55 -15.86
CA THR A 526 -7.41 -28.24 -15.78
C THR A 526 -6.76 -28.14 -14.40
N LYS A 527 -5.44 -28.20 -14.36
CA LYS A 527 -4.67 -28.02 -13.13
C LYS A 527 -4.48 -26.53 -12.88
N TYR A 528 -4.41 -26.17 -11.61
CA TYR A 528 -4.18 -24.79 -11.19
C TYR A 528 -2.85 -24.66 -10.45
N GLN A 529 -2.11 -23.61 -10.75
CA GLN A 529 -0.90 -23.24 -10.02
C GLN A 529 -1.18 -21.98 -9.21
N ILE A 530 -0.80 -21.99 -7.94
CA ILE A 530 -0.91 -20.84 -7.05
C ILE A 530 0.08 -19.77 -7.46
N ILE A 531 -0.40 -18.54 -7.55
CA ILE A 531 0.40 -17.33 -7.77
C ILE A 531 0.46 -16.52 -6.47
N ASP A 532 -0.67 -16.40 -5.76
CA ASP A 532 -0.73 -15.83 -4.42
C ASP A 532 -1.62 -16.68 -3.51
N GLY A 533 -1.28 -16.73 -2.22
CA GLY A 533 -2.08 -17.40 -1.19
C GLY A 533 -1.60 -18.80 -0.79
N VAL A 534 -0.34 -19.15 -1.03
CA VAL A 534 0.23 -20.47 -0.67
C VAL A 534 0.12 -20.78 0.84
N HIS A 535 0.30 -19.79 1.71
CA HIS A 535 0.10 -19.95 3.16
C HIS A 535 -1.35 -20.23 3.51
N ARG A 536 -2.27 -19.43 2.96
CA ARG A 536 -3.72 -19.53 3.22
C ARG A 536 -4.28 -20.87 2.76
N ILE A 537 -3.88 -21.33 1.58
CA ILE A 537 -4.35 -22.61 1.04
C ILE A 537 -3.81 -23.81 1.82
N CYS A 538 -2.61 -23.72 2.37
CA CYS A 538 -2.08 -24.78 3.24
C CYS A 538 -2.89 -24.89 4.54
N ILE A 539 -3.34 -23.76 5.11
CA ILE A 539 -4.25 -23.74 6.26
C ILE A 539 -5.59 -24.38 5.89
N LEU A 540 -6.21 -23.95 4.78
CA LEU A 540 -7.47 -24.54 4.30
C LEU A 540 -7.38 -26.06 4.12
N LYS A 541 -6.26 -26.54 3.56
CA LYS A 541 -6.01 -27.97 3.35
C LYS A 541 -5.82 -28.73 4.67
N LYS A 542 -5.15 -28.14 5.65
CA LYS A 542 -4.99 -28.73 6.99
C LYS A 542 -6.35 -28.92 7.68
N GLU A 543 -7.27 -27.98 7.49
CA GLU A 543 -8.64 -28.02 8.01
C GLU A 543 -9.61 -28.87 7.14
N ASP A 544 -9.08 -29.73 6.24
CA ASP A 544 -9.84 -30.62 5.35
C ASP A 544 -10.88 -29.91 4.44
N ILE A 545 -10.65 -28.65 4.07
CA ILE A 545 -11.50 -27.91 3.13
C ILE A 545 -11.22 -28.38 1.70
N LYS A 546 -12.14 -29.16 1.13
CA LYS A 546 -11.95 -29.78 -0.20
C LYS A 546 -12.16 -28.84 -1.38
N ASN A 547 -13.10 -27.90 -1.27
CA ASN A 547 -13.48 -27.01 -2.38
C ASN A 547 -13.41 -25.54 -1.95
N ILE A 548 -12.75 -24.73 -2.76
CA ILE A 548 -12.49 -23.32 -2.45
C ILE A 548 -12.81 -22.42 -3.66
N LYS A 549 -13.33 -21.22 -3.38
CA LYS A 549 -13.39 -20.15 -4.38
C LYS A 549 -11.99 -19.58 -4.60
N VAL A 550 -11.59 -19.45 -5.86
CA VAL A 550 -10.31 -18.85 -6.26
C VAL A 550 -10.52 -17.84 -7.38
N ALA A 551 -9.64 -16.86 -7.45
CA ALA A 551 -9.50 -15.99 -8.62
C ALA A 551 -8.56 -16.66 -9.63
N VAL A 552 -9.12 -17.13 -10.74
CA VAL A 552 -8.34 -17.69 -11.85
C VAL A 552 -8.00 -16.56 -12.81
N ILE A 553 -6.71 -16.23 -12.90
CA ILE A 553 -6.24 -15.26 -13.89
C ILE A 553 -6.41 -15.84 -15.28
N LYS A 554 -6.87 -15.00 -16.21
CA LYS A 554 -6.86 -15.35 -17.63
C LYS A 554 -5.46 -14.98 -18.16
N PRO A 555 -4.82 -15.84 -18.97
CA PRO A 555 -3.67 -15.38 -19.76
C PRO A 555 -4.09 -14.11 -20.50
N ASN A 556 -3.25 -13.08 -20.48
CA ASN A 556 -3.45 -11.96 -21.39
C ASN A 556 -3.33 -12.54 -22.81
N ASP A 557 -4.39 -12.41 -23.61
CA ASP A 557 -4.41 -12.81 -25.03
C ASP A 557 -3.34 -12.06 -25.83
#